data_AF-A0A947MUA4-F1
#
_entry.id   AF-A0A947MUA4-F1
#
_cell.length_a   1.000
_cell.length_b   1.000
_cell.length_c   1.000
_cell.angle_alpha   90.00
_cell.angle_beta   90.00
_cell.angle_gamma   90.00
#
_symmetry.space_group_name_H-M   'P 1'
#
loop_
_entity.id
_entity.type
_entity.pdbx_description
1 polymer ?
#
loop_
_entity_poly.entity_id
_entity_poly.type
_entity_poly.pdbx_seq_one_letter_code
_entity_poly.pdbx_strand_id
1 'polypeptide(L)'
;MGSNPTSPTNTSQSRAALVRPWLAVVLSVVVHSSGCSDPVSAGPGSDVVVTGDVDPGDGDVAPAACRRNVVMAVDALPDDGALAIDVPPGATSFLLTARTVGDDDVAFDSLVSPSGEERLAPGWSRAPFGATCLSCPNRTTFAAGAVNLLVPVRPGIAVEPGHWTGAVVEAGASRWGELDLDWAATAVLGEDLLTPLRLPLTVVARDSAGLEAFRDGGGEAPVTAALGAAGITVVFEWATDAALPASVDALAIGSLQRESLGISVLFVDALSGTDAVTLAGASPLPGPARDGVLVVARDAPAMGRTLAHELGHFLGLYHLTEPGSADIHDPIPDTALADDDNLMHVSGNGTGLTAQQMAVLRGHPVLVAPECN
;
A
#
# COMPACT_ATOMS: atom_id res chain seq x y z
N MET A 1 48.32 -33.50 -44.65
CA MET A 1 47.77 -32.13 -44.75
C MET A 1 46.47 -32.12 -43.95
N GLY A 2 46.31 -31.56 -42.76
CA GLY A 2 47.18 -30.89 -41.80
C GLY A 2 46.28 -30.47 -40.61
N SER A 3 46.67 -30.91 -39.40
CA SER A 3 46.55 -30.26 -38.07
C SER A 3 45.21 -29.70 -37.51
N ASN A 4 44.80 -30.28 -36.36
CA ASN A 4 44.24 -29.57 -35.17
C ASN A 4 45.35 -28.76 -34.45
N PRO A 5 45.12 -27.97 -33.37
CA PRO A 5 43.92 -27.29 -32.81
C PRO A 5 44.21 -25.79 -32.44
N THR A 6 43.28 -25.05 -31.80
CA THR A 6 43.57 -24.05 -30.72
C THR A 6 42.32 -23.33 -30.20
N SER A 7 42.17 -23.31 -28.87
CA SER A 7 41.35 -22.35 -28.10
C SER A 7 42.10 -21.02 -27.91
N PRO A 8 41.39 -19.94 -27.57
CA PRO A 8 41.88 -18.99 -26.55
C PRO A 8 40.81 -18.76 -25.45
N THR A 9 41.12 -19.10 -24.20
CA THR A 9 41.60 -18.21 -23.11
C THR A 9 40.53 -17.34 -22.45
N ASN A 10 40.18 -17.76 -21.23
CA ASN A 10 39.73 -16.94 -20.10
C ASN A 10 40.51 -15.63 -20.00
N THR A 11 39.79 -14.52 -19.79
CA THR A 11 40.31 -13.36 -19.06
C THR A 11 39.34 -13.02 -17.95
N SER A 12 39.67 -13.51 -16.76
CA SER A 12 39.13 -13.02 -15.49
C SER A 12 39.64 -11.60 -15.25
N GLN A 13 38.77 -10.60 -15.36
CA GLN A 13 39.02 -9.29 -14.75
C GLN A 13 38.34 -9.26 -13.39
N SER A 14 39.15 -9.50 -12.35
CA SER A 14 38.87 -9.13 -10.98
C SER A 14 38.70 -7.60 -10.89
N ARG A 15 37.48 -7.12 -10.64
CA ARG A 15 37.27 -5.74 -10.18
C ARG A 15 37.33 -5.72 -8.66
N ALA A 16 38.29 -4.94 -8.16
CA ALA A 16 38.47 -4.65 -6.76
C ALA A 16 37.22 -3.96 -6.19
N ALA A 17 36.72 -4.48 -5.07
CA ALA A 17 35.68 -3.84 -4.27
C ALA A 17 36.22 -2.53 -3.69
N LEU A 18 35.70 -1.40 -4.16
CA LEU A 18 35.85 -0.12 -3.50
C LEU A 18 34.86 -0.07 -2.33
N VAL A 19 35.34 -0.38 -1.13
CA VAL A 19 34.62 -0.09 0.11
C VAL A 19 34.57 1.42 0.28
N ARG A 20 33.38 2.01 0.17
CA ARG A 20 33.12 3.40 0.59
C ARG A 20 32.33 3.37 1.89
N PRO A 21 32.75 4.09 2.95
CA PRO A 21 31.99 4.20 4.17
C PRO A 21 30.81 5.14 3.94
N TRP A 22 29.59 4.67 4.23
CA TRP A 22 28.40 5.52 4.27
C TRP A 22 28.39 6.31 5.58
N LEU A 23 28.30 7.63 5.42
CA LEU A 23 28.06 8.59 6.49
C LEU A 23 26.54 8.66 6.70
N ALA A 24 26.03 8.11 7.80
CA ALA A 24 24.65 8.30 8.20
C ALA A 24 24.47 9.75 8.70
N VAL A 25 23.67 10.55 7.99
CA VAL A 25 23.21 11.86 8.47
C VAL A 25 21.89 11.65 9.17
N VAL A 26 21.90 11.69 10.50
CA VAL A 26 20.69 11.66 11.32
C VAL A 26 20.11 13.06 11.38
N LEU A 27 18.90 13.24 10.83
CA LEU A 27 18.13 14.48 10.94
C LEU A 27 17.29 14.42 12.22
N SER A 28 17.75 15.08 13.29
CA SER A 28 16.97 15.20 14.53
C SER A 28 15.92 16.30 14.37
N VAL A 29 14.64 15.92 14.29
CA VAL A 29 13.52 16.86 14.41
C VAL A 29 13.19 17.02 15.89
N VAL A 30 13.53 18.20 16.45
CA VAL A 30 13.21 18.57 17.83
C VAL A 30 11.76 19.05 17.88
N VAL A 31 10.85 18.22 18.39
CA VAL A 31 9.50 18.65 18.77
C VAL A 31 9.61 19.36 20.13
N HIS A 32 9.40 20.67 20.14
CA HIS A 32 9.28 21.41 21.41
C HIS A 32 7.92 21.11 22.05
N SER A 33 7.90 20.26 23.07
CA SER A 33 6.82 20.28 24.07
C SER A 33 7.20 21.29 25.15
N SER A 34 6.36 22.32 25.31
CA SER A 34 6.49 23.27 26.41
C SER A 34 5.97 22.61 27.71
N GLY A 35 6.87 22.16 28.58
CA GLY A 35 6.51 21.83 29.96
C GLY A 35 7.42 20.85 30.70
N CYS A 36 8.31 21.40 31.53
CA CYS A 36 8.95 20.82 32.73
C CYS A 36 10.15 19.87 32.61
N SER A 37 11.33 20.49 32.82
CA SER A 37 12.52 20.09 33.63
C SER A 37 13.45 18.94 33.19
N ASP A 38 14.64 19.36 32.73
CA ASP A 38 16.03 18.85 32.76
C ASP A 38 16.40 17.34 32.73
N PRO A 39 17.52 16.99 32.05
CA PRO A 39 17.79 15.63 31.59
C PRO A 39 18.71 14.81 32.50
N VAL A 40 18.49 13.50 32.54
CA VAL A 40 19.49 12.50 32.94
C VAL A 40 19.95 11.75 31.69
N SER A 41 21.26 11.79 31.45
CA SER A 41 21.95 11.14 30.33
C SER A 41 22.02 9.62 30.45
N ALA A 42 21.72 8.89 29.37
CA ALA A 42 22.13 7.50 29.16
C ALA A 42 22.53 7.26 27.68
N GLY A 43 23.55 6.42 27.47
CA GLY A 43 24.30 6.24 26.21
C GLY A 43 23.67 5.28 25.18
N PRO A 44 24.43 4.93 24.11
CA PRO A 44 23.88 4.48 22.84
C PRO A 44 23.74 2.95 22.74
N GLY A 45 22.64 2.49 22.14
CA GLY A 45 22.46 1.12 21.66
C GLY A 45 21.00 0.74 21.45
N SER A 46 20.68 0.32 20.21
CA SER A 46 19.39 -0.16 19.66
C SER A 46 18.25 0.87 19.53
N ASP A 47 18.09 1.40 18.32
CA ASP A 47 16.94 2.22 17.91
C ASP A 47 15.80 1.33 17.43
N VAL A 48 14.81 1.12 18.30
CA VAL A 48 13.46 0.71 17.92
C VAL A 48 12.66 2.01 17.79
N VAL A 49 12.21 2.36 16.58
CA VAL A 49 11.24 3.45 16.44
C VAL A 49 9.86 2.86 16.72
N VAL A 50 9.47 2.88 17.99
CA VAL A 50 8.08 2.70 18.40
C VAL A 50 7.38 4.05 18.18
N THR A 51 6.43 4.13 17.26
CA THR A 51 5.46 5.24 17.28
C THR A 51 4.48 4.96 18.42
N GLY A 52 4.86 5.38 19.63
CA GLY A 52 4.09 5.26 20.87
C GLY A 52 4.92 4.66 22.00
N ASP A 53 5.75 5.47 22.66
CA ASP A 53 6.48 5.08 23.87
C ASP A 53 5.47 4.86 25.02
N VAL A 54 5.20 3.60 25.35
CA VAL A 54 4.62 3.21 26.63
C VAL A 54 5.78 2.72 27.49
N ASP A 55 6.10 3.47 28.54
CA ASP A 55 7.04 3.07 29.58
C ASP A 55 6.60 1.70 30.15
N PRO A 56 7.42 0.64 30.06
CA PRO A 56 7.07 -0.68 30.61
C PRO A 56 7.12 -0.72 32.16
N GLY A 57 7.36 0.42 32.81
CA GLY A 57 7.55 0.55 34.26
C GLY A 57 6.28 0.60 35.12
N ASP A 58 5.11 0.93 34.59
CA ASP A 58 3.86 0.96 35.35
C ASP A 58 2.80 0.08 34.67
N GLY A 59 2.16 -0.79 35.46
CA GLY A 59 1.29 -1.88 35.02
C GLY A 59 -0.06 -1.47 34.41
N ASP A 60 -0.10 -0.43 33.58
CA ASP A 60 -1.24 -0.12 32.72
C ASP A 60 -1.15 -0.95 31.45
N VAL A 61 -1.60 -2.20 31.58
CA VAL A 61 -1.93 -3.04 30.43
C VAL A 61 -3.00 -2.31 29.65
N ALA A 62 -2.63 -1.69 28.51
CA ALA A 62 -3.59 -1.17 27.55
C ALA A 62 -4.68 -2.24 27.35
N PRO A 63 -5.97 -1.88 27.45
CA PRO A 63 -7.04 -2.87 27.47
C PRO A 63 -6.88 -3.81 26.28
N ALA A 64 -6.95 -5.12 26.53
CA ALA A 64 -6.68 -6.18 25.56
C ALA A 64 -7.52 -6.11 24.25
N ALA A 65 -8.50 -5.20 24.18
CA ALA A 65 -9.35 -4.92 23.03
C ALA A 65 -8.80 -3.85 22.07
N CYS A 66 -7.68 -3.19 22.36
CA CYS A 66 -7.17 -2.13 21.49
C CYS A 66 -6.54 -2.69 20.20
N ARG A 67 -7.04 -2.23 19.05
CA ARG A 67 -6.38 -2.42 17.75
C ARG A 67 -4.99 -1.79 17.80
N ARG A 68 -3.97 -2.53 17.38
CA ARG A 68 -2.59 -2.03 17.31
C ARG A 68 -1.95 -2.36 15.97
N ASN A 69 -1.15 -1.42 15.47
CA ASN A 69 -0.28 -1.65 14.33
C ASN A 69 1.12 -1.98 14.85
N VAL A 70 1.70 -3.09 14.38
CA VAL A 70 3.05 -3.52 14.76
C VAL A 70 3.90 -3.55 13.51
N VAL A 71 4.94 -2.71 13.48
CA VAL A 71 5.97 -2.76 12.45
C VAL A 71 6.75 -4.06 12.61
N MET A 72 6.90 -4.80 11.51
CA MET A 72 7.61 -6.06 11.48
C MET A 72 8.97 -5.86 10.81
N ALA A 73 9.98 -6.59 11.29
CA ALA A 73 11.24 -6.69 10.57
C ALA A 73 11.04 -7.49 9.28
N VAL A 74 11.70 -7.05 8.22
CA VAL A 74 11.78 -7.78 6.95
C VAL A 74 13.21 -8.21 6.76
N ASP A 75 13.42 -9.52 6.73
CA ASP A 75 14.72 -10.10 6.40
C ASP A 75 14.80 -10.24 4.89
N ALA A 76 15.56 -9.33 4.25
CA ALA A 76 15.93 -9.49 2.85
C ALA A 76 16.85 -10.70 2.72
N LEU A 77 16.40 -11.71 1.96
CA LEU A 77 17.12 -12.96 1.80
C LEU A 77 18.23 -12.82 0.73
N PRO A 78 19.24 -13.70 0.74
CA PRO A 78 20.39 -13.61 -0.18
C PRO A 78 20.04 -13.76 -1.66
N ASP A 79 18.82 -14.23 -1.96
CA ASP A 79 18.29 -14.38 -3.30
C ASP A 79 17.56 -13.09 -3.71
N ASP A 80 17.93 -12.54 -4.86
CA ASP A 80 17.46 -11.27 -5.39
C ASP A 80 15.92 -11.10 -5.30
N GLY A 81 15.44 -10.23 -4.41
CA GLY A 81 14.01 -9.94 -4.23
C GLY A 81 13.26 -10.88 -3.29
N ALA A 82 13.91 -11.86 -2.67
CA ALA A 82 13.29 -12.73 -1.67
C ALA A 82 13.20 -12.04 -0.29
N LEU A 83 12.12 -12.33 0.43
CA LEU A 83 11.84 -11.75 1.75
C LEU A 83 11.41 -12.83 2.74
N ALA A 84 11.66 -12.57 4.01
CA ALA A 84 11.01 -13.26 5.11
C ALA A 84 10.51 -12.28 6.18
N ILE A 85 9.40 -12.62 6.83
CA ILE A 85 8.79 -11.86 7.92
C ILE A 85 8.28 -12.82 8.99
N ASP A 86 8.25 -12.36 10.23
CA ASP A 86 7.59 -13.07 11.33
C ASP A 86 6.31 -12.33 11.74
N VAL A 87 5.16 -12.91 11.42
CA VAL A 87 3.84 -12.35 11.74
C VAL A 87 3.49 -12.68 13.20
N PRO A 88 3.16 -11.68 14.05
CA PRO A 88 2.92 -11.92 15.47
C PRO A 88 1.59 -12.67 15.71
N PRO A 89 1.50 -13.42 16.83
CA PRO A 89 0.23 -13.98 17.30
C PRO A 89 -0.86 -12.91 17.45
N GLY A 90 -2.07 -13.23 17.00
CA GLY A 90 -3.22 -12.31 17.07
C GLY A 90 -3.28 -11.26 15.96
N ALA A 91 -2.37 -11.33 14.96
CA ALA A 91 -2.51 -10.55 13.75
C ALA A 91 -3.76 -10.99 12.97
N THR A 92 -4.60 -10.04 12.58
CA THR A 92 -5.79 -10.27 11.74
C THR A 92 -5.52 -9.95 10.27
N SER A 93 -4.55 -9.09 10.03
CA SER A 93 -4.07 -8.71 8.71
C SER A 93 -2.64 -8.20 8.80
N PHE A 94 -1.93 -8.18 7.68
CA PHE A 94 -0.68 -7.46 7.55
C PHE A 94 -0.53 -6.88 6.15
N LEU A 95 0.30 -5.85 6.06
CA LEU A 95 0.66 -5.19 4.84
C LEU A 95 2.14 -5.38 4.56
N LEU A 96 2.47 -5.78 3.34
CA LEU A 96 3.82 -5.77 2.80
C LEU A 96 3.96 -4.72 1.73
N THR A 97 5.12 -4.07 1.75
CA THR A 97 5.51 -3.09 0.77
C THR A 97 6.95 -3.32 0.34
N ALA A 98 7.16 -3.30 -0.97
CA ALA A 98 8.47 -3.26 -1.60
C ALA A 98 8.58 -2.00 -2.45
N ARG A 99 9.68 -1.25 -2.31
CA ARG A 99 9.98 -0.06 -3.12
C ARG A 99 11.28 -0.28 -3.86
N THR A 100 11.34 0.05 -5.15
CA THR A 100 12.61 0.07 -5.87
C THR A 100 13.27 1.44 -5.72
N VAL A 101 14.59 1.49 -5.86
CA VAL A 101 15.34 2.75 -5.97
C VAL A 101 15.07 3.48 -7.31
N GLY A 102 14.45 2.79 -8.28
CA GLY A 102 14.08 3.30 -9.60
C GLY A 102 12.57 3.41 -9.82
N ASP A 103 12.16 3.43 -11.10
CA ASP A 103 10.75 3.40 -11.53
C ASP A 103 10.37 2.03 -12.14
N ASP A 104 11.18 1.01 -11.90
CA ASP A 104 10.97 -0.33 -12.46
C ASP A 104 9.64 -0.92 -11.95
N ASP A 105 8.85 -1.49 -12.86
CA ASP A 105 7.58 -2.12 -12.53
C ASP A 105 7.84 -3.38 -11.71
N VAL A 106 7.34 -3.44 -10.47
CA VAL A 106 7.53 -4.58 -9.57
C VAL A 106 6.22 -5.18 -9.08
N ALA A 107 6.24 -6.48 -8.75
CA ALA A 107 5.11 -7.19 -8.15
C ALA A 107 5.55 -8.28 -7.17
N PHE A 108 4.72 -8.62 -6.18
CA PHE A 108 4.93 -9.83 -5.37
C PHE A 108 4.65 -11.09 -6.18
N ASP A 109 5.66 -11.90 -6.48
CA ASP A 109 5.48 -13.14 -7.23
C ASP A 109 5.00 -14.30 -6.36
N SER A 110 5.47 -14.36 -5.11
CA SER A 110 5.13 -15.45 -4.20
C SER A 110 4.99 -14.98 -2.76
N LEU A 111 4.17 -15.71 -2.01
CA LEU A 111 3.98 -15.56 -0.58
C LEU A 111 3.45 -16.88 -0.04
N VAL A 112 4.17 -17.47 0.91
CA VAL A 112 3.89 -18.78 1.51
C VAL A 112 3.69 -18.61 3.01
N SER A 113 2.62 -19.19 3.53
CA SER A 113 2.29 -19.15 4.95
C SER A 113 3.16 -20.12 5.77
N PRO A 114 3.18 -20.00 7.12
CA PRO A 114 3.90 -20.90 8.01
C PRO A 114 3.53 -22.38 7.84
N SER A 115 2.27 -22.68 7.48
CA SER A 115 1.82 -24.04 7.16
C SER A 115 2.20 -24.54 5.77
N GLY A 116 2.83 -23.69 4.94
CA GLY A 116 3.22 -24.01 3.57
C GLY A 116 2.13 -23.73 2.53
N GLU A 117 1.06 -23.02 2.88
CA GLU A 117 0.02 -22.65 1.92
C GLU A 117 0.46 -21.47 1.06
N GLU A 118 0.37 -21.62 -0.27
CA GLU A 118 0.65 -20.53 -1.21
C GLU A 118 -0.50 -19.51 -1.20
N ARG A 119 -0.23 -18.33 -0.65
CA ARG A 119 -1.14 -17.17 -0.71
C ARG A 119 -0.98 -16.39 -2.01
N LEU A 120 0.22 -16.42 -2.57
CA LEU A 120 0.57 -16.05 -3.94
C LEU A 120 1.39 -17.20 -4.51
N ALA A 121 0.86 -17.86 -5.55
CA ALA A 121 1.53 -18.98 -6.19
C ALA A 121 2.60 -18.48 -7.17
N PRO A 122 3.86 -18.94 -7.09
CA PRO A 122 4.95 -18.43 -7.92
C PRO A 122 4.71 -18.61 -9.42
N GLY A 123 5.21 -17.67 -10.21
CA GLY A 123 5.19 -17.74 -11.68
C GLY A 123 3.93 -17.22 -12.36
N TRP A 124 2.95 -16.71 -11.60
CA TRP A 124 1.80 -15.97 -12.18
C TRP A 124 2.28 -14.77 -13.00
N SER A 125 3.37 -14.14 -12.55
CA SER A 125 4.02 -12.99 -13.19
C SER A 125 4.54 -13.26 -14.60
N ARG A 126 4.62 -14.54 -15.01
CA ARG A 126 5.11 -14.99 -16.32
C ARG A 126 3.98 -15.38 -17.27
N ALA A 127 2.72 -15.28 -16.83
CA ALA A 127 1.57 -15.62 -17.66
C ALA A 127 1.44 -14.62 -18.83
N PRO A 128 1.02 -15.08 -20.04
CA PRO A 128 0.92 -14.23 -21.23
C PRO A 128 -0.19 -13.16 -21.14
N PHE A 129 -1.02 -13.20 -20.09
CA PHE A 129 -2.06 -12.23 -19.80
C PHE A 129 -1.91 -11.73 -18.37
N GLY A 130 -1.72 -10.42 -18.24
CA GLY A 130 -2.10 -9.68 -17.04
C GLY A 130 -0.92 -9.21 -16.21
N ALA A 131 -0.81 -7.90 -16.09
CA ALA A 131 0.00 -7.24 -15.07
C ALA A 131 -0.47 -7.55 -13.64
N THR A 132 -1.39 -8.52 -13.41
CA THR A 132 -2.11 -8.75 -12.15
C THR A 132 -2.29 -10.26 -11.90
N CYS A 133 -2.07 -10.74 -10.67
CA CYS A 133 -2.42 -12.11 -10.30
C CYS A 133 -3.91 -12.24 -10.01
N LEU A 134 -4.66 -12.74 -10.98
CA LEU A 134 -6.12 -12.79 -10.92
C LEU A 134 -6.65 -14.11 -10.34
N SER A 135 -5.86 -15.17 -10.40
CA SER A 135 -6.16 -16.50 -9.84
C SER A 135 -5.60 -16.71 -8.43
N CYS A 136 -4.79 -15.78 -7.91
CA CYS A 136 -4.17 -15.94 -6.61
C CYS A 136 -5.18 -15.71 -5.47
N PRO A 137 -5.07 -16.46 -4.35
CA PRO A 137 -5.90 -16.24 -3.16
C PRO A 137 -5.81 -14.82 -2.60
N ASN A 138 -4.62 -14.19 -2.68
CA ASN A 138 -4.44 -12.75 -2.54
C ASN A 138 -4.10 -12.16 -3.91
N ARG A 139 -4.69 -11.03 -4.27
CA ARG A 139 -4.39 -10.38 -5.55
C ARG A 139 -3.19 -9.44 -5.39
N THR A 140 -2.49 -9.20 -6.49
CA THR A 140 -1.32 -8.32 -6.59
C THR A 140 -1.17 -7.89 -8.04
N THR A 141 -0.53 -6.75 -8.29
CA THR A 141 -0.32 -6.21 -9.64
C THR A 141 1.08 -5.61 -9.76
N PHE A 142 1.63 -5.58 -10.97
CA PHE A 142 2.81 -4.80 -11.29
C PHE A 142 2.50 -3.33 -11.13
N ALA A 143 3.40 -2.63 -10.45
CA ALA A 143 3.33 -1.20 -10.25
C ALA A 143 4.73 -0.59 -10.31
N ALA A 144 4.82 0.58 -10.95
CA ALA A 144 6.07 1.31 -11.14
C ALA A 144 6.67 1.72 -9.79
N GLY A 145 7.86 1.20 -9.53
CA GLY A 145 8.76 1.48 -8.41
C GLY A 145 8.28 1.20 -7.00
N ALA A 146 7.07 0.65 -6.83
CA ALA A 146 6.48 0.38 -5.53
C ALA A 146 5.33 -0.62 -5.66
N VAL A 147 5.32 -1.66 -4.84
CA VAL A 147 4.20 -2.61 -4.80
C VAL A 147 3.68 -2.93 -3.41
N ASN A 148 2.36 -2.97 -3.42
CA ASN A 148 1.37 -3.36 -2.46
C ASN A 148 1.01 -4.82 -2.22
N LEU A 149 1.01 -5.34 -0.99
CA LEU A 149 0.27 -6.55 -0.67
C LEU A 149 -0.37 -6.54 0.73
N LEU A 150 -1.68 -6.31 0.78
CA LEU A 150 -2.51 -6.56 1.98
C LEU A 150 -2.86 -8.05 2.06
N VAL A 151 -2.74 -8.63 3.24
CA VAL A 151 -3.13 -10.02 3.51
C VAL A 151 -4.01 -10.06 4.76
N PRO A 152 -5.22 -10.67 4.69
CA PRO A 152 -5.87 -11.23 3.52
C PRO A 152 -6.71 -10.16 2.78
N VAL A 153 -6.76 -10.20 1.45
CA VAL A 153 -7.80 -9.48 0.67
C VAL A 153 -9.07 -10.32 0.49
N ARG A 154 -9.07 -11.56 1.01
CA ARG A 154 -10.21 -12.47 1.05
C ARG A 154 -10.54 -12.83 2.50
N PRO A 155 -11.62 -12.31 3.09
CA PRO A 155 -11.92 -12.50 4.53
C PRO A 155 -12.10 -13.95 4.99
N GLY A 156 -12.30 -14.90 4.07
CA GLY A 156 -12.33 -16.33 4.39
C GLY A 156 -10.95 -16.96 4.65
N ILE A 157 -9.86 -16.21 4.47
CA ILE A 157 -8.48 -16.66 4.73
C ILE A 157 -8.02 -16.08 6.06
N ALA A 158 -7.61 -16.92 6.99
CA ALA A 158 -7.03 -16.48 8.26
C ALA A 158 -5.55 -16.14 8.10
N VAL A 159 -5.07 -15.16 8.87
CA VAL A 159 -3.63 -14.88 9.01
C VAL A 159 -3.05 -15.84 10.03
N GLU A 160 -2.05 -16.61 9.59
CA GLU A 160 -1.29 -17.51 10.44
C GLU A 160 -0.13 -16.76 11.09
N PRO A 161 0.05 -16.85 12.42
CA PRO A 161 1.26 -16.32 13.05
C PRO A 161 2.47 -17.22 12.76
N GLY A 162 3.65 -16.61 12.73
CA GLY A 162 4.92 -17.30 12.50
C GLY A 162 5.62 -16.82 11.22
N HIS A 163 6.49 -17.67 10.70
CA HIS A 163 7.42 -17.33 9.63
C HIS A 163 6.77 -17.44 8.25
N TRP A 164 6.74 -16.32 7.54
CA TRP A 164 6.27 -16.23 6.15
C TRP A 164 7.46 -15.96 5.23
N THR A 165 7.41 -16.51 4.02
CA THR A 165 8.42 -16.28 2.99
C THR A 165 7.77 -15.88 1.69
N GLY A 166 8.46 -15.08 0.89
CA GLY A 166 7.95 -14.62 -0.39
C GLY A 166 9.03 -14.02 -1.27
N ALA A 167 8.62 -13.50 -2.42
CA ALA A 167 9.52 -12.83 -3.33
C ALA A 167 8.83 -11.76 -4.17
N VAL A 168 9.58 -10.74 -4.56
CA VAL A 168 9.19 -9.69 -5.50
C VAL A 168 9.96 -9.86 -6.81
N VAL A 169 9.27 -9.59 -7.93
CA VAL A 169 9.80 -9.62 -9.29
C VAL A 169 9.66 -8.26 -9.95
N GLU A 170 10.53 -8.01 -10.92
CA GLU A 170 10.41 -6.92 -11.89
C GLU A 170 9.73 -7.40 -13.18
N ALA A 171 8.93 -6.54 -13.81
CA ALA A 171 8.22 -6.83 -15.05
C ALA A 171 9.19 -7.15 -16.19
N GLY A 172 8.92 -8.22 -16.95
CA GLY A 172 9.75 -8.61 -18.08
C GLY A 172 11.11 -9.21 -17.72
N ALA A 173 11.45 -9.30 -16.43
CA ALA A 173 12.69 -9.91 -15.99
C ALA A 173 12.66 -11.43 -16.21
N SER A 174 13.58 -11.94 -17.04
CA SER A 174 13.77 -13.38 -17.26
C SER A 174 14.50 -14.08 -16.10
N ARG A 175 15.03 -13.29 -15.16
CA ARG A 175 15.71 -13.71 -13.92
C ARG A 175 15.42 -12.67 -12.85
N TRP A 176 15.34 -13.14 -11.61
CA TRP A 176 15.53 -12.34 -10.41
C TRP A 176 16.94 -11.74 -10.52
N GLY A 177 17.05 -10.48 -10.92
CA GLY A 177 18.30 -9.73 -10.81
C GLY A 177 18.28 -8.96 -9.50
N GLU A 178 19.45 -8.56 -9.00
CA GLU A 178 19.66 -7.79 -7.77
C GLU A 178 18.77 -6.53 -7.75
N LEU A 179 17.53 -6.68 -7.24
CA LEU A 179 16.60 -5.59 -7.05
C LEU A 179 17.00 -4.88 -5.76
N ASP A 180 17.39 -3.62 -5.88
CA ASP A 180 17.63 -2.75 -4.72
C ASP A 180 16.27 -2.32 -4.18
N LEU A 181 15.81 -3.05 -3.15
CA LEU A 181 14.49 -2.91 -2.57
C LEU A 181 14.56 -2.34 -1.15
N ASP A 182 13.73 -1.33 -0.90
CA ASP A 182 13.34 -0.90 0.43
C ASP A 182 12.06 -1.63 0.84
N TRP A 183 12.02 -2.12 2.08
CA TRP A 183 10.95 -2.98 2.57
C TRP A 183 10.26 -2.38 3.78
N ALA A 184 8.93 -2.48 3.79
CA ALA A 184 8.13 -2.21 4.97
C ALA A 184 7.10 -3.31 5.20
N ALA A 185 6.89 -3.68 6.45
CA ALA A 185 5.87 -4.64 6.83
C ALA A 185 5.16 -4.20 8.11
N THR A 186 3.83 -4.24 8.13
CA THR A 186 3.03 -3.83 9.30
C THR A 186 1.86 -4.78 9.51
N ALA A 187 1.79 -5.40 10.69
CA ALA A 187 0.65 -6.23 11.10
C ALA A 187 -0.39 -5.40 11.88
N VAL A 188 -1.66 -5.73 11.68
CA VAL A 188 -2.77 -5.25 12.52
C VAL A 188 -3.14 -6.35 13.50
N LEU A 189 -3.10 -6.04 14.79
CA LEU A 189 -3.48 -6.93 15.88
C LEU A 189 -4.81 -6.46 16.48
N GLY A 190 -5.64 -7.42 16.90
CA GLY A 190 -6.87 -7.17 17.66
C GLY A 190 -8.14 -7.62 16.93
N GLU A 191 -9.10 -8.15 17.68
CA GLU A 191 -10.30 -8.81 17.13
C GLU A 191 -11.52 -7.91 16.96
N ASP A 192 -11.47 -6.65 17.44
CA ASP A 192 -12.70 -5.86 17.58
C ASP A 192 -13.09 -5.09 16.31
N LEU A 193 -14.00 -5.70 15.56
CA LEU A 193 -14.73 -5.09 14.43
C LEU A 193 -15.60 -3.90 14.86
N LEU A 194 -15.74 -3.62 16.16
CA LEU A 194 -16.54 -2.51 16.69
C LEU A 194 -15.73 -1.24 17.00
N THR A 195 -14.39 -1.32 17.02
CA THR A 195 -13.56 -0.15 17.29
C THR A 195 -13.78 0.89 16.19
N PRO A 196 -14.16 2.13 16.52
CA PRO A 196 -14.23 3.21 15.56
C PRO A 196 -12.84 3.42 14.93
N LEU A 197 -12.77 3.42 13.61
CA LEU A 197 -11.51 3.63 12.90
C LEU A 197 -11.50 5.02 12.29
N ARG A 198 -10.32 5.63 12.20
CA ARG A 198 -10.11 6.88 11.49
C ARG A 198 -9.20 6.66 10.30
N LEU A 199 -9.54 7.32 9.20
CA LEU A 199 -8.69 7.41 8.01
C LEU A 199 -8.22 8.87 7.86
N PRO A 200 -6.96 9.18 8.20
CA PRO A 200 -6.38 10.49 7.90
C PRO A 200 -6.21 10.66 6.39
N LEU A 201 -6.81 11.70 5.84
CA LEU A 201 -6.82 11.98 4.40
C LEU A 201 -6.40 13.43 4.17
N THR A 202 -5.22 13.64 3.59
CA THR A 202 -4.75 14.97 3.20
C THR A 202 -5.11 15.21 1.75
N VAL A 203 -6.05 16.11 1.50
CA VAL A 203 -6.49 16.50 0.16
C VAL A 203 -5.75 17.75 -0.28
N VAL A 204 -4.98 17.61 -1.37
CA VAL A 204 -4.11 18.64 -1.93
C VAL A 204 -4.60 19.03 -3.32
N ALA A 205 -4.80 20.32 -3.56
CA ALA A 205 -5.04 20.84 -4.90
C ALA A 205 -4.05 21.95 -5.25
N ARG A 206 -3.99 22.31 -6.53
CA ARG A 206 -3.14 23.39 -7.00
C ARG A 206 -3.53 24.75 -6.41
N ASP A 207 -4.83 25.02 -6.34
CA ASP A 207 -5.38 26.24 -5.76
C ASP A 207 -6.62 25.95 -4.90
N SER A 208 -7.08 26.97 -4.17
CA SER A 208 -8.22 26.82 -3.26
C SER A 208 -9.56 26.70 -3.98
N ALA A 209 -9.68 27.14 -5.24
CA ALA A 209 -10.95 27.18 -5.94
C ALA A 209 -11.48 25.77 -6.22
N GLY A 210 -10.60 24.84 -6.60
CA GLY A 210 -10.96 23.43 -6.78
C GLY A 210 -11.39 22.75 -5.47
N LEU A 211 -10.69 23.05 -4.36
CA LEU A 211 -11.03 22.50 -3.03
C LEU A 211 -12.37 23.03 -2.52
N GLU A 212 -12.60 24.33 -2.64
CA GLU A 212 -13.85 24.97 -2.26
C GLU A 212 -15.01 24.42 -3.09
N ALA A 213 -14.84 24.25 -4.40
CA ALA A 213 -15.86 23.65 -5.26
C ALA A 213 -16.19 22.21 -4.87
N PHE A 214 -15.20 21.39 -4.53
CA PHE A 214 -15.42 20.03 -4.05
C PHE A 214 -16.17 20.01 -2.72
N ARG A 215 -15.72 20.79 -1.74
CA ARG A 215 -16.31 20.84 -0.40
C ARG A 215 -17.72 21.39 -0.43
N ASP A 216 -17.90 22.57 -1.01
CA ASP A 216 -19.18 23.29 -1.01
C ASP A 216 -20.20 22.61 -1.93
N GLY A 217 -19.71 21.86 -2.94
CA GLY A 217 -20.52 21.00 -3.79
C GLY A 217 -20.89 19.65 -3.16
N GLY A 218 -20.45 19.35 -1.94
CA GLY A 218 -20.82 18.13 -1.20
C GLY A 218 -20.02 16.88 -1.57
N GLY A 219 -18.80 17.03 -2.08
CA GLY A 219 -17.92 15.92 -2.47
C GLY A 219 -17.47 15.03 -1.31
N GLU A 220 -17.46 15.53 -0.07
CA GLU A 220 -17.16 14.72 1.13
C GLU A 220 -18.24 13.69 1.45
N ALA A 221 -19.49 13.97 1.10
CA ALA A 221 -20.64 13.18 1.55
C ALA A 221 -20.63 11.74 1.00
N PRO A 222 -20.36 11.49 -0.30
CA PRO A 222 -20.22 10.13 -0.81
C PRO A 222 -19.07 9.35 -0.16
N VAL A 223 -17.93 9.99 0.08
CA VAL A 223 -16.76 9.36 0.74
C VAL A 223 -17.12 8.94 2.15
N THR A 224 -17.71 9.87 2.91
CA THR A 224 -18.12 9.63 4.30
C THR A 224 -19.22 8.57 4.39
N ALA A 225 -20.16 8.55 3.45
CA ALA A 225 -21.23 7.55 3.42
C ALA A 225 -20.68 6.14 3.14
N ALA A 226 -19.84 6.00 2.11
CA ALA A 226 -19.27 4.72 1.71
C ALA A 226 -18.37 4.12 2.79
N LEU A 227 -17.38 4.88 3.30
CA LEU A 227 -16.45 4.39 4.33
C LEU A 227 -17.10 4.34 5.72
N GLY A 228 -18.07 5.22 6.00
CA GLY A 228 -18.85 5.20 7.24
C GLY A 228 -19.65 3.92 7.42
N ALA A 229 -20.14 3.30 6.33
CA ALA A 229 -20.79 1.99 6.38
C ALA A 229 -19.86 0.91 6.95
N ALA A 230 -18.55 1.02 6.70
CA ALA A 230 -17.52 0.14 7.24
C ALA A 230 -17.07 0.52 8.68
N GLY A 231 -17.73 1.50 9.32
CA GLY A 231 -17.33 2.02 10.62
C GLY A 231 -16.00 2.80 10.58
N ILE A 232 -15.66 3.39 9.43
CA ILE A 232 -14.47 4.22 9.23
C ILE A 232 -14.90 5.69 9.15
N THR A 233 -14.37 6.50 10.04
CA THR A 233 -14.52 7.96 10.02
C THR A 233 -13.37 8.57 9.21
N VAL A 234 -13.69 9.28 8.14
CA VAL A 234 -12.67 9.99 7.34
C VAL A 234 -12.36 11.33 7.99
N VAL A 235 -11.08 11.62 8.17
CA VAL A 235 -10.60 12.88 8.72
C VAL A 235 -9.89 13.64 7.60
N PHE A 236 -10.57 14.64 7.06
CA PHE A 236 -10.06 15.46 5.96
C PHE A 236 -9.14 16.57 6.48
N GLU A 237 -7.95 16.63 5.92
CA GLU A 237 -7.04 17.77 6.01
C GLU A 237 -6.89 18.39 4.61
N TRP A 238 -6.94 19.71 4.52
CA TRP A 238 -6.97 20.42 3.25
C TRP A 238 -5.71 21.23 3.07
N ALA A 239 -5.06 21.09 1.93
CA ALA A 239 -3.85 21.82 1.59
C ALA A 239 -3.86 22.31 0.14
N THR A 240 -3.18 23.41 -0.13
CA THR A 240 -2.91 23.87 -1.49
C THR A 240 -1.43 23.79 -1.79
N ASP A 241 -1.08 23.38 -3.00
CA ASP A 241 0.29 23.49 -3.49
C ASP A 241 0.32 23.97 -4.94
N ALA A 242 0.75 25.21 -5.13
CA ALA A 242 0.89 25.84 -6.44
C ALA A 242 1.91 25.13 -7.36
N ALA A 243 2.80 24.30 -6.81
CA ALA A 243 3.75 23.50 -7.56
C ALA A 243 3.12 22.25 -8.19
N LEU A 244 1.89 21.87 -7.80
CA LEU A 244 1.19 20.78 -8.45
C LEU A 244 0.98 21.09 -9.94
N PRO A 245 1.29 20.14 -10.83
CA PRO A 245 1.06 20.32 -12.25
C PRO A 245 -0.45 20.40 -12.55
N ALA A 246 -0.82 21.19 -13.56
CA ALA A 246 -2.20 21.24 -14.03
C ALA A 246 -2.68 19.90 -14.60
N SER A 247 -1.77 19.17 -15.25
CA SER A 247 -2.03 17.87 -15.85
C SER A 247 -1.00 16.85 -15.42
N VAL A 248 -1.45 15.64 -15.12
CA VAL A 248 -0.59 14.53 -14.69
C VAL A 248 -0.75 13.38 -15.66
N ASP A 249 0.36 12.77 -16.06
CA ASP A 249 0.30 11.47 -16.73
C ASP A 249 -0.16 10.42 -15.72
N ALA A 250 -1.21 9.65 -16.03
CA ALA A 250 -1.74 8.62 -15.15
C ALA A 250 -0.67 7.59 -14.73
N LEU A 251 0.34 7.37 -15.56
CA LEU A 251 1.47 6.48 -15.25
C LEU A 251 2.56 7.18 -14.40
N ALA A 252 2.55 8.51 -14.31
CA ALA A 252 3.50 9.29 -13.52
C ALA A 252 2.98 9.68 -12.13
N ILE A 253 1.82 9.18 -11.70
CA ILE A 253 1.21 9.47 -10.39
C ILE A 253 2.18 9.12 -9.25
N GLY A 254 2.96 8.05 -9.42
CA GLY A 254 4.02 7.64 -8.50
C GLY A 254 5.08 8.71 -8.21
N SER A 255 5.24 9.70 -9.11
CA SER A 255 6.27 10.74 -8.97
C SER A 255 5.80 11.99 -8.22
N LEU A 256 4.49 12.12 -7.93
CA LEU A 256 3.89 13.31 -7.30
C LEU A 256 3.60 13.16 -5.81
N GLN A 257 4.04 12.04 -5.24
CA GLN A 257 3.61 11.59 -3.92
C GLN A 257 4.45 12.23 -2.82
N ARG A 258 3.86 12.25 -1.62
CA ARG A 258 4.43 12.91 -0.44
C ARG A 258 4.51 11.94 0.70
N GLU A 259 5.52 12.11 1.54
CA GLU A 259 5.52 11.52 2.87
C GLU A 259 4.41 12.19 3.69
N SER A 260 3.32 11.45 3.95
CA SER A 260 2.24 11.88 4.84
C SER A 260 1.93 10.81 5.86
N LEU A 261 1.51 11.21 7.07
CA LEU A 261 1.02 10.31 8.13
C LEU A 261 -0.38 9.71 7.82
N GLY A 262 -0.79 9.76 6.55
CA GLY A 262 -2.12 9.41 6.04
C GLY A 262 -2.10 9.32 4.51
N ILE A 263 -3.27 9.18 3.89
CA ILE A 263 -3.39 9.11 2.43
C ILE A 263 -3.37 10.54 1.86
N SER A 264 -2.50 10.79 0.88
CA SER A 264 -2.52 12.03 0.10
C SER A 264 -3.48 11.90 -1.09
N VAL A 265 -4.46 12.79 -1.22
CA VAL A 265 -5.31 12.90 -2.41
C VAL A 265 -4.86 14.10 -3.21
N LEU A 266 -4.53 13.92 -4.48
CA LEU A 266 -4.17 15.02 -5.35
C LEU A 266 -5.37 15.34 -6.25
N PHE A 267 -5.73 16.62 -6.32
CA PHE A 267 -6.66 17.13 -7.33
C PHE A 267 -5.88 17.86 -8.42
N VAL A 268 -6.12 17.43 -9.66
CA VAL A 268 -5.52 18.00 -10.86
C VAL A 268 -6.60 18.33 -11.89
N ASP A 269 -6.28 19.25 -12.79
CA ASP A 269 -7.24 19.73 -13.79
C ASP A 269 -7.47 18.68 -14.88
N ALA A 270 -6.47 17.84 -15.17
CA ALA A 270 -6.57 16.78 -16.16
C ALA A 270 -5.62 15.60 -15.90
N LEU A 271 -6.06 14.42 -16.32
CA LEU A 271 -5.20 13.27 -16.55
C LEU A 271 -4.84 13.17 -18.04
N SER A 272 -3.61 12.79 -18.35
CA SER A 272 -3.16 12.47 -19.71
C SER A 272 -2.60 11.05 -19.79
N GLY A 273 -2.62 10.41 -20.96
CA GLY A 273 -2.17 9.02 -21.17
C GLY A 273 -3.26 8.11 -21.74
N THR A 274 -2.92 6.85 -22.02
CA THR A 274 -3.87 5.86 -22.57
C THR A 274 -4.95 5.56 -21.52
N ASP A 275 -6.20 5.87 -21.88
CA ASP A 275 -7.44 5.75 -21.10
C ASP A 275 -7.73 6.82 -20.02
N ALA A 276 -7.11 8.00 -20.13
CA ALA A 276 -7.42 9.18 -19.31
C ALA A 276 -8.89 9.70 -19.45
N VAL A 277 -9.67 9.19 -20.40
CA VAL A 277 -11.09 9.55 -20.60
C VAL A 277 -12.02 8.75 -19.66
N THR A 278 -11.55 7.61 -19.13
CA THR A 278 -12.29 6.67 -18.27
C THR A 278 -11.78 6.59 -16.83
N LEU A 279 -10.53 7.00 -16.57
CA LEU A 279 -10.02 7.14 -15.21
C LEU A 279 -10.49 8.46 -14.59
N ALA A 280 -11.45 8.40 -13.67
CA ALA A 280 -11.80 9.54 -12.83
C ALA A 280 -10.83 9.67 -11.64
N GLY A 281 -10.15 8.57 -11.28
CA GLY A 281 -9.03 8.56 -10.37
C GLY A 281 -8.12 7.34 -10.54
N ALA A 282 -7.08 7.26 -9.72
CA ALA A 282 -6.20 6.10 -9.65
C ALA A 282 -5.62 5.97 -8.25
N SER A 283 -5.46 4.73 -7.80
CA SER A 283 -4.83 4.39 -6.53
C SER A 283 -3.81 3.27 -6.72
N PRO A 284 -2.62 3.36 -6.11
CA PRO A 284 -1.81 2.18 -5.87
C PRO A 284 -2.57 1.27 -4.91
N LEU A 285 -2.71 0.00 -5.28
CA LEU A 285 -3.16 -1.06 -4.36
C LEU A 285 -2.35 -1.01 -3.04
N PRO A 286 -2.93 -1.41 -1.89
CA PRO A 286 -2.70 -0.85 -0.53
C PRO A 286 -1.28 -0.84 0.07
N GLY A 287 -0.56 0.29 0.30
CA GLY A 287 0.60 0.40 1.25
C GLY A 287 1.82 1.31 0.90
N PRO A 288 2.72 1.71 1.83
CA PRO A 288 3.53 2.90 1.63
C PRO A 288 4.79 2.60 0.84
N ALA A 289 4.78 3.04 -0.40
CA ALA A 289 5.98 3.32 -1.18
C ALA A 289 5.77 4.43 -2.16
N ARG A 290 4.50 4.58 -2.54
CA ARG A 290 4.01 5.56 -3.46
C ARG A 290 2.57 5.87 -3.05
N ASP A 291 2.33 6.76 -2.08
CA ASP A 291 0.99 6.99 -1.49
C ASP A 291 0.20 8.09 -2.20
N GLY A 292 -0.96 7.74 -2.75
CA GLY A 292 -2.02 8.71 -2.97
C GLY A 292 -3.12 8.31 -3.94
N VAL A 293 -4.25 8.99 -3.83
CA VAL A 293 -5.35 8.92 -4.81
C VAL A 293 -5.29 10.16 -5.68
N LEU A 294 -5.27 10.02 -6.99
CA LEU A 294 -5.46 11.15 -7.90
C LEU A 294 -6.93 11.22 -8.29
N VAL A 295 -7.53 12.41 -8.32
CA VAL A 295 -8.89 12.61 -8.85
C VAL A 295 -8.93 13.82 -9.76
N VAL A 296 -9.62 13.71 -10.90
CA VAL A 296 -9.83 14.82 -11.83
C VAL A 296 -11.11 15.57 -11.48
N ALA A 297 -11.03 16.90 -11.46
CA ALA A 297 -12.15 17.76 -11.10
C ALA A 297 -13.36 17.62 -12.05
N ARG A 298 -14.51 17.22 -11.50
CA ARG A 298 -15.84 17.14 -12.12
C ARG A 298 -16.91 17.65 -11.14
N ASP A 299 -18.19 17.36 -11.41
CA ASP A 299 -19.28 17.49 -10.43
C ASP A 299 -18.87 16.88 -9.07
N ALA A 300 -18.99 17.66 -7.99
CA ALA A 300 -18.40 17.32 -6.69
C ALA A 300 -18.92 16.00 -6.09
N PRO A 301 -20.24 15.69 -6.11
CA PRO A 301 -20.73 14.38 -5.67
C PRO A 301 -20.22 13.21 -6.52
N ALA A 302 -20.06 13.39 -7.83
CA ALA A 302 -19.47 12.37 -8.69
C ALA A 302 -17.99 12.14 -8.34
N MET A 303 -17.23 13.21 -8.13
CA MET A 303 -15.85 13.11 -7.63
C MET A 303 -15.77 12.43 -6.27
N GLY A 304 -16.70 12.71 -5.36
CA GLY A 304 -16.76 12.07 -4.06
C GLY A 304 -16.91 10.55 -4.17
N ARG A 305 -17.75 10.07 -5.10
CA ARG A 305 -17.90 8.63 -5.37
C ARG A 305 -16.63 8.04 -5.97
N THR A 306 -16.03 8.72 -6.94
CA THR A 306 -14.73 8.32 -7.50
C THR A 306 -13.67 8.22 -6.41
N LEU A 307 -13.53 9.24 -5.56
CA LEU A 307 -12.58 9.21 -4.47
C LEU A 307 -12.84 8.03 -3.51
N ALA A 308 -14.11 7.75 -3.19
CA ALA A 308 -14.47 6.59 -2.38
C ALA A 308 -14.06 5.27 -3.04
N HIS A 309 -14.26 5.13 -4.36
CA HIS A 309 -13.85 3.98 -5.15
C HIS A 309 -12.32 3.77 -5.12
N GLU A 310 -11.57 4.83 -5.39
CA GLU A 310 -10.11 4.79 -5.38
C GLU A 310 -9.55 4.52 -3.97
N LEU A 311 -10.19 5.05 -2.92
CA LEU A 311 -9.86 4.69 -1.54
C LEU A 311 -10.18 3.23 -1.25
N GLY A 312 -11.21 2.65 -1.88
CA GLY A 312 -11.48 1.22 -1.86
C GLY A 312 -10.29 0.42 -2.40
N HIS A 313 -9.76 0.80 -3.56
CA HIS A 313 -8.53 0.24 -4.11
C HIS A 313 -7.33 0.40 -3.18
N PHE A 314 -7.10 1.61 -2.67
CA PHE A 314 -6.03 1.90 -1.72
C PHE A 314 -6.12 1.03 -0.46
N LEU A 315 -7.31 0.61 -0.05
CA LEU A 315 -7.53 -0.16 1.16
C LEU A 315 -7.66 -1.67 0.89
N GLY A 316 -7.40 -2.11 -0.34
CA GLY A 316 -7.28 -3.53 -0.71
C GLY A 316 -8.45 -4.15 -1.45
N LEU A 317 -9.40 -3.34 -1.92
CA LEU A 317 -10.48 -3.81 -2.79
C LEU A 317 -10.06 -3.80 -4.28
N TYR A 318 -10.75 -4.60 -5.07
CA TYR A 318 -10.58 -4.69 -6.51
C TYR A 318 -11.92 -4.43 -7.19
N HIS A 319 -11.90 -4.22 -8.50
CA HIS A 319 -13.14 -4.20 -9.25
C HIS A 319 -13.87 -5.52 -9.07
N LEU A 320 -15.21 -5.44 -8.99
CA LEU A 320 -16.05 -6.64 -9.00
C LEU A 320 -15.66 -7.55 -10.16
N THR A 321 -15.66 -7.01 -11.37
CA THR A 321 -15.18 -7.68 -12.58
C THR A 321 -14.25 -6.75 -13.34
N GLU A 322 -13.06 -7.25 -13.70
CA GLU A 322 -12.08 -6.42 -14.40
C GLU A 322 -12.53 -6.13 -15.85
N PRO A 323 -12.41 -4.88 -16.32
CA PRO A 323 -12.78 -4.54 -17.69
C PRO A 323 -11.97 -5.36 -18.71
N GLY A 324 -12.68 -5.94 -19.68
CA GLY A 324 -12.09 -6.81 -20.69
C GLY A 324 -12.00 -8.29 -20.29
N SER A 325 -12.43 -8.68 -19.08
CA SER A 325 -12.55 -10.09 -18.70
C SER A 325 -13.74 -10.36 -17.78
N ALA A 326 -14.83 -10.90 -18.34
CA ALA A 326 -16.00 -11.32 -17.58
C ALA A 326 -15.73 -12.50 -16.62
N ASP A 327 -14.61 -13.21 -16.79
CA ASP A 327 -14.24 -14.37 -15.99
C ASP A 327 -13.36 -14.00 -14.78
N ILE A 328 -12.98 -12.73 -14.65
CA ILE A 328 -12.08 -12.25 -13.60
C ILE A 328 -12.89 -11.46 -12.58
N HIS A 329 -13.40 -12.19 -11.59
CA HIS A 329 -14.20 -11.64 -10.48
C HIS A 329 -13.37 -11.51 -9.20
N ASP A 330 -13.61 -10.47 -8.39
CA ASP A 330 -12.91 -10.24 -7.14
C ASP A 330 -12.90 -11.49 -6.22
N PRO A 331 -11.92 -11.62 -5.30
CA PRO A 331 -11.79 -12.82 -4.49
C PRO A 331 -12.76 -12.85 -3.30
N ILE A 332 -13.75 -11.95 -3.23
CA ILE A 332 -14.62 -11.72 -2.07
C ILE A 332 -15.98 -12.43 -2.28
N PRO A 333 -16.26 -13.55 -1.58
CA PRO A 333 -17.43 -14.40 -1.86
C PRO A 333 -18.82 -13.75 -1.86
N ASP A 334 -19.04 -12.64 -1.16
CA ASP A 334 -20.36 -12.02 -1.03
C ASP A 334 -20.63 -10.90 -2.05
N THR A 335 -19.71 -10.68 -2.99
CA THR A 335 -19.90 -9.73 -4.09
C THR A 335 -20.59 -10.41 -5.27
N ALA A 336 -21.62 -9.78 -5.82
CA ALA A 336 -22.31 -10.30 -7.00
C ALA A 336 -21.56 -9.89 -8.28
N LEU A 337 -21.58 -10.76 -9.30
CA LEU A 337 -20.92 -10.53 -10.60
C LEU A 337 -21.43 -9.28 -11.34
N ALA A 338 -22.70 -8.94 -11.17
CA ALA A 338 -23.35 -7.80 -11.83
C ALA A 338 -24.10 -6.99 -10.78
N ASP A 339 -23.37 -6.12 -10.10
CA ASP A 339 -23.89 -5.22 -9.08
C ASP A 339 -23.40 -3.79 -9.37
N ASP A 340 -24.15 -3.08 -10.20
CA ASP A 340 -23.89 -1.67 -10.54
C ASP A 340 -23.98 -0.74 -9.32
N ASP A 341 -24.64 -1.18 -8.25
CA ASP A 341 -24.79 -0.41 -7.01
C ASP A 341 -23.58 -0.58 -6.07
N ASN A 342 -22.70 -1.56 -6.33
CA ASN A 342 -21.47 -1.75 -5.57
C ASN A 342 -20.45 -0.66 -5.88
N LEU A 343 -19.85 -0.09 -4.86
CA LEU A 343 -18.83 0.95 -4.95
C LEU A 343 -17.69 0.53 -5.87
N MET A 344 -17.29 -0.74 -5.85
CA MET A 344 -16.18 -1.27 -6.64
C MET A 344 -16.60 -1.75 -8.04
N HIS A 345 -17.80 -1.42 -8.50
CA HIS A 345 -18.15 -1.65 -9.88
C HIS A 345 -17.40 -0.69 -10.82
N VAL A 346 -16.89 -1.20 -11.94
CA VAL A 346 -16.05 -0.44 -12.90
C VAL A 346 -16.77 0.77 -13.53
N SER A 347 -18.11 0.81 -13.47
CA SER A 347 -18.88 1.97 -13.94
C SER A 347 -18.70 3.23 -13.08
N GLY A 348 -18.19 3.09 -11.84
CA GLY A 348 -17.98 4.19 -10.90
C GLY A 348 -19.27 4.83 -10.35
N ASN A 349 -20.43 4.20 -10.58
CA ASN A 349 -21.73 4.74 -10.15
C ASN A 349 -22.20 4.20 -8.80
N GLY A 350 -21.66 3.06 -8.36
CA GLY A 350 -22.08 2.42 -7.13
C GLY A 350 -21.71 3.21 -5.87
N THR A 351 -22.36 2.83 -4.78
CA THR A 351 -22.22 3.50 -3.47
C THR A 351 -22.17 2.53 -2.29
N GLY A 352 -22.54 1.26 -2.49
CA GLY A 352 -22.61 0.25 -1.45
C GLY A 352 -21.33 -0.59 -1.35
N LEU A 353 -21.07 -1.14 -0.16
CA LEU A 353 -20.05 -2.16 0.05
C LEU A 353 -20.70 -3.37 0.69
N THR A 354 -20.20 -4.56 0.37
CA THR A 354 -20.61 -5.80 1.04
C THR A 354 -19.96 -5.93 2.42
N ALA A 355 -20.48 -6.85 3.25
CA ALA A 355 -19.94 -7.08 4.58
C ALA A 355 -18.47 -7.53 4.55
N GLN A 356 -18.10 -8.37 3.57
CA GLN A 356 -16.73 -8.84 3.44
C GLN A 356 -15.82 -7.77 2.82
N GLN A 357 -16.29 -6.95 1.88
CA GLN A 357 -15.53 -5.77 1.42
C GLN A 357 -15.20 -4.84 2.59
N MET A 358 -16.18 -4.55 3.46
CA MET A 358 -15.96 -3.73 4.66
C MET A 358 -14.94 -4.38 5.61
N ALA A 359 -14.93 -5.71 5.75
CA ALA A 359 -13.93 -6.41 6.55
C ALA A 359 -12.51 -6.25 5.98
N VAL A 360 -12.34 -6.31 4.65
CA VAL A 360 -11.04 -6.07 4.00
C VAL A 360 -10.55 -4.65 4.26
N LEU A 361 -11.41 -3.63 4.05
CA LEU A 361 -11.04 -2.22 4.32
C LEU A 361 -10.52 -2.04 5.74
N ARG A 362 -11.23 -2.61 6.72
CA ARG A 362 -10.87 -2.54 8.13
C ARG A 362 -9.54 -3.25 8.43
N GLY A 363 -9.07 -4.16 7.58
CA GLY A 363 -7.77 -4.82 7.73
C GLY A 363 -6.56 -3.92 7.44
N HIS A 364 -6.75 -2.73 6.87
CA HIS A 364 -5.61 -1.92 6.43
C HIS A 364 -4.88 -1.20 7.59
N PRO A 365 -3.54 -1.26 7.70
CA PRO A 365 -2.80 -0.62 8.80
C PRO A 365 -2.86 0.91 8.80
N VAL A 366 -3.16 1.57 7.68
CA VAL A 366 -3.32 3.04 7.65
C VAL A 366 -4.45 3.54 8.56
N LEU A 367 -5.39 2.67 8.92
CA LEU A 367 -6.51 3.01 9.79
C LEU A 367 -6.05 3.07 11.24
N VAL A 368 -6.33 4.19 11.89
CA VAL A 368 -5.94 4.45 13.28
C VAL A 368 -7.14 4.35 14.23
N ALA A 369 -6.92 3.75 15.40
CA ALA A 369 -7.92 3.71 16.46
C ALA A 369 -7.74 4.95 17.37
N PRO A 370 -8.78 5.78 17.60
CA PRO A 370 -8.65 7.02 18.35
C PRO A 370 -8.39 6.84 19.85
N GLU A 371 -8.62 5.64 20.41
CA GLU A 371 -8.57 5.36 21.85
C GLU A 371 -7.34 4.54 22.27
N CYS A 372 -6.37 4.31 21.37
CA CYS A 372 -5.17 3.52 21.66
C CYS A 372 -3.88 4.35 21.79
N ASN A 373 -4.00 5.67 22.06
CA ASN A 373 -2.87 6.57 22.30
C ASN A 373 -2.59 6.78 23.78
#